data_AF-A0A831TTH8-F1
#
_entry.id   AF-A0A831TTH8-F1
#
_cell.length_a   1.000
_cell.length_b   1.000
_cell.length_c   1.000
_cell.angle_alpha   90.00
_cell.angle_beta   90.00
_cell.angle_gamma   90.00
#
_symmetry.space_group_name_H-M   'P 1'
#
loop_
_entity.id
_entity.type
_entity.pdbx_description
1 polymer ?
#
loop_
_entity_poly.entity_id
_entity_poly.type
_entity_poly.pdbx_seq_one_letter_code
_entity_poly.pdbx_strand_id
1 'polypeptide(L)'
;MNIKNTISIILVAMIILIQPALVVAEATTTTEPKKKAPVELKWVGTVKLTSGNLNIRKGPSLEEEVVGKLPNEAKVEVLEQSGEWATINHNGTTAYVSLDYLSVAQMEVNTNLGMRKTVVLDPGHGGRDPGAIIKDGTYESDLVWEYTIKAKKLLEQSGYIVHLTRTESTSCMLSVAKTNVG
;
A
#
# COMPACT_ATOMS: atom_id res chain seq x y z
N MET A 1 38.57 49.03 -21.43
CA MET A 1 38.96 49.62 -22.73
C MET A 1 39.78 48.59 -23.52
N ASN A 2 39.71 48.60 -24.87
CA ASN A 2 40.17 47.61 -25.88
C ASN A 2 39.18 46.46 -26.13
N ILE A 3 38.27 46.48 -27.11
CA ILE A 3 38.30 46.76 -28.57
C ILE A 3 39.39 46.03 -29.37
N LYS A 4 38.90 45.18 -30.30
CA LYS A 4 39.49 44.72 -31.58
C LYS A 4 40.55 43.61 -31.49
N ASN A 5 40.24 42.45 -32.05
CA ASN A 5 40.96 41.97 -33.23
C ASN A 5 40.20 40.85 -33.97
N THR A 6 39.90 41.19 -35.21
CA THR A 6 39.20 40.44 -36.25
C THR A 6 40.26 39.93 -37.23
N ILE A 7 40.33 38.62 -37.51
CA ILE A 7 41.06 38.02 -38.65
C ILE A 7 40.24 36.79 -39.09
N SER A 8 39.33 36.92 -40.07
CA SER A 8 39.50 36.56 -41.51
C SER A 8 40.12 35.17 -41.73
N ILE A 9 39.30 34.15 -42.01
CA ILE A 9 38.98 33.64 -43.36
C ILE A 9 40.17 32.93 -44.04
N ILE A 10 40.06 31.62 -44.23
CA ILE A 10 40.43 30.79 -45.41
C ILE A 10 39.80 29.40 -45.13
N LEU A 11 38.67 29.00 -45.70
CA LEU A 11 38.36 28.61 -47.09
C LEU A 11 38.75 27.16 -47.43
N VAL A 12 37.72 26.30 -47.45
CA VAL A 12 37.46 25.19 -48.39
C VAL A 12 38.34 23.93 -48.33
N ALA A 13 37.74 22.80 -47.93
CA ALA A 13 37.61 21.62 -48.79
C ALA A 13 36.67 20.57 -48.16
N MET A 14 35.83 19.99 -49.01
CA MET A 14 34.96 18.85 -48.79
C MET A 14 35.64 17.70 -48.03
N ILE A 15 34.95 17.15 -47.03
CA ILE A 15 34.42 15.78 -47.04
C ILE A 15 33.53 15.66 -45.81
N ILE A 16 32.22 15.55 -46.07
CA ILE A 16 31.27 15.01 -45.12
C ILE A 16 31.62 13.53 -44.99
N LEU A 17 32.41 13.19 -43.99
CA LEU A 17 32.45 11.83 -43.45
C LEU A 17 31.55 11.84 -42.22
N ILE A 18 30.26 11.64 -42.49
CA ILE A 18 29.31 11.13 -41.50
C ILE A 18 29.94 9.84 -40.99
N GLN A 19 30.53 9.89 -39.81
CA GLN A 19 30.58 8.68 -39.01
C GLN A 19 29.16 8.54 -38.45
N PRO A 20 28.43 7.46 -38.75
CA PRO A 20 27.35 7.10 -37.87
C PRO A 20 28.04 6.75 -36.55
N ALA A 21 28.05 7.70 -35.61
CA ALA A 21 28.22 7.33 -34.22
C ALA A 21 27.10 6.32 -33.97
N LEU A 22 27.51 5.06 -33.80
CA LEU A 22 26.69 4.00 -33.25
C LEU A 22 26.34 4.46 -31.83
N VAL A 23 25.32 5.30 -31.73
CA VAL A 23 24.63 5.54 -30.48
C VAL A 23 23.92 4.23 -30.22
N VAL A 24 24.61 3.42 -29.41
CA VAL A 24 24.09 2.25 -28.73
C VAL A 24 22.67 2.57 -28.31
N ALA A 25 21.74 1.75 -28.81
CA ALA A 25 20.32 1.86 -28.55
C ALA A 25 20.08 2.09 -27.07
N GLU A 26 19.77 3.33 -26.71
CA GLU A 26 18.96 3.56 -25.52
C GLU A 26 17.60 2.97 -25.90
N ALA A 27 17.38 1.74 -25.42
CA ALA A 27 16.08 1.12 -25.47
C ALA A 27 15.10 2.09 -24.83
N THR A 28 14.38 2.83 -25.66
CA THR A 28 13.11 3.45 -25.32
C THR A 28 12.20 2.29 -24.95
N THR A 29 12.28 1.94 -23.67
CA THR A 29 11.31 1.10 -23.03
C THR A 29 10.07 1.97 -23.04
N THR A 30 9.23 1.79 -24.06
CA THR A 30 7.81 2.10 -24.00
C THR A 30 7.28 1.34 -22.80
N THR A 31 7.34 1.96 -21.63
CA THR A 31 6.54 1.58 -20.50
C THR A 31 5.15 2.12 -20.79
N GLU A 32 4.26 1.24 -21.26
CA GLU A 32 2.83 1.46 -21.15
C GLU A 32 2.51 2.04 -19.76
N PRO A 33 1.56 2.99 -19.62
CA PRO A 33 1.17 3.48 -18.32
C PRO A 33 0.64 2.30 -17.51
N LYS A 34 1.49 1.79 -16.63
CA LYS A 34 1.17 0.77 -15.63
C LYS A 34 -0.07 1.28 -14.91
N LYS A 35 -1.22 0.67 -15.21
CA LYS A 35 -2.52 0.96 -14.59
C LYS A 35 -2.30 1.04 -13.07
N LYS A 36 -2.17 2.26 -12.54
CA LYS A 36 -2.01 2.48 -11.09
C LYS A 36 -3.20 1.78 -10.44
N ALA A 37 -2.92 0.93 -9.46
CA ALA A 37 -3.95 0.31 -8.65
C ALA A 37 -4.89 1.40 -8.09
N PRO A 38 -6.16 1.10 -7.80
CA PRO A 38 -7.07 2.08 -7.20
C PRO A 38 -6.43 2.62 -5.91
N VAL A 39 -6.04 3.90 -5.91
CA VAL A 39 -5.56 4.59 -4.71
C VAL A 39 -6.79 5.05 -3.96
N GLU A 40 -7.00 4.51 -2.77
CA GLU A 40 -8.07 4.97 -1.89
C GLU A 40 -7.68 6.30 -1.27
N LEU A 41 -8.53 7.31 -1.46
CA LEU A 41 -8.31 8.65 -0.93
C LEU A 41 -9.18 8.82 0.30
N LYS A 42 -8.55 9.17 1.44
CA LYS A 42 -9.26 9.52 2.66
C LYS A 42 -8.99 10.96 3.04
N TRP A 43 -9.99 11.63 3.57
CA TRP A 43 -9.83 12.97 4.15
C TRP A 43 -9.37 12.82 5.59
N VAL A 44 -8.28 13.49 5.94
CA VAL A 44 -7.72 13.47 7.29
C VAL A 44 -7.72 14.90 7.82
N GLY A 45 -8.42 15.09 8.94
CA GLY A 45 -8.41 16.32 9.71
C GLY A 45 -7.30 16.26 10.77
N THR A 46 -6.44 17.27 10.79
CA THR A 46 -5.47 17.47 11.88
C THR A 46 -5.94 18.58 12.79
N VAL A 47 -6.07 18.30 14.08
CA VAL A 47 -6.52 19.30 15.07
C VAL A 47 -5.46 20.39 15.23
N LYS A 48 -5.87 21.65 15.10
CA LYS A 48 -5.03 22.84 15.28
C LYS A 48 -5.61 23.72 16.39
N LEU A 49 -4.98 23.68 17.55
CA LEU A 49 -5.37 24.42 18.76
C LEU A 49 -4.14 25.13 19.35
N THR A 50 -4.34 26.34 19.86
CA THR A 50 -3.30 27.05 20.64
C THR A 50 -3.12 26.44 22.04
N SER A 51 -4.21 25.91 22.61
CA SER A 51 -4.22 25.23 23.91
C SER A 51 -5.51 24.43 24.09
N GLY A 52 -5.49 23.36 24.91
CA GLY A 52 -6.68 22.59 25.26
C GLY A 52 -6.96 21.41 24.32
N ASN A 53 -8.24 21.00 24.25
CA ASN A 53 -8.71 19.87 23.45
C ASN A 53 -9.95 20.26 22.64
N LEU A 54 -10.10 19.69 21.44
CA LEU A 54 -11.28 19.80 20.60
C LEU A 54 -12.35 18.80 21.07
N ASN A 55 -13.57 19.26 21.32
CA ASN A 55 -14.66 18.39 21.75
C ASN A 55 -15.24 17.62 20.56
N ILE A 56 -15.46 16.32 20.75
CA ILE A 56 -16.22 15.44 19.85
C ILE A 56 -17.66 15.41 20.36
N ARG A 57 -18.63 15.68 19.49
CA ARG A 57 -20.05 15.81 19.86
C ARG A 57 -20.96 14.80 19.15
N LYS A 58 -22.13 14.52 19.73
CA LYS A 58 -23.15 13.64 19.11
C LYS A 58 -23.85 14.25 17.90
N GLY A 59 -23.86 15.58 17.79
CA GLY A 59 -24.48 16.30 16.67
C GLY A 59 -23.71 17.55 16.28
N PRO A 60 -24.07 18.18 15.14
CA PRO A 60 -23.41 19.37 14.59
C PRO A 60 -23.91 20.66 15.26
N SER A 61 -23.80 20.73 16.60
CA SER A 61 -24.19 21.92 17.37
C SER A 61 -23.37 22.02 18.67
N LEU A 62 -23.25 23.24 19.21
CA LEU A 62 -22.59 23.50 20.49
C LEU A 62 -23.39 22.99 21.71
N GLU A 63 -24.69 22.79 21.55
CA GLU A 63 -25.59 22.28 22.60
C GLU A 63 -25.58 20.75 22.70
N GLU A 64 -24.95 20.07 21.74
CA GLU A 64 -24.91 18.62 21.68
C GLU A 64 -23.95 18.01 22.69
N GLU A 65 -24.28 16.81 23.15
CA GLU A 65 -23.50 16.07 24.14
C GLU A 65 -22.07 15.84 23.66
N VAL A 66 -21.08 16.13 24.52
CA VAL A 66 -19.67 15.86 24.27
C VAL A 66 -19.36 14.40 24.60
N VAL A 67 -19.03 13.61 23.59
CA VAL A 67 -18.72 12.16 23.69
C VAL A 67 -17.23 11.87 23.75
N GLY A 68 -16.39 12.87 23.53
CA GLY A 68 -14.95 12.69 23.53
C GLY A 68 -14.19 14.00 23.36
N LYS A 69 -12.87 13.91 23.42
CA LYS A 69 -11.96 15.05 23.26
C LYS A 69 -10.73 14.63 22.46
N LEU A 70 -10.31 15.48 21.53
CA LEU A 70 -9.11 15.31 20.72
C LEU A 70 -8.04 16.31 21.17
N PRO A 71 -6.82 15.87 21.49
CA PRO A 71 -5.72 16.79 21.78
C PRO A 71 -5.27 17.53 20.52
N ASN A 72 -4.48 18.60 20.72
CA ASN A 72 -3.81 19.28 19.61
C ASN A 72 -2.94 18.30 18.79
N GLU A 73 -2.86 18.51 17.47
CA GLU A 73 -2.20 17.64 16.50
C GLU A 73 -2.78 16.22 16.35
N ALA A 74 -3.89 15.90 17.03
CA ALA A 74 -4.61 14.65 16.79
C ALA A 74 -5.09 14.59 15.33
N LYS A 75 -5.03 13.39 14.75
CA LYS A 75 -5.50 13.13 13.38
C LYS A 75 -6.77 12.30 13.42
N VAL A 76 -7.76 12.70 12.64
CA VAL A 76 -9.04 11.99 12.50
C VAL A 76 -9.41 11.82 11.04
N GLU A 77 -10.03 10.69 10.72
CA GLU A 77 -10.63 10.48 9.39
C GLU A 77 -11.94 11.27 9.29
N VAL A 78 -12.02 12.14 8.30
CA VAL A 78 -13.20 12.96 7.99
C VAL A 78 -14.03 12.23 6.95
N LEU A 79 -15.25 11.85 7.32
CA LEU A 79 -16.20 11.15 6.46
C LEU A 79 -16.95 12.13 5.55
N GLU A 80 -17.36 13.26 6.12
CA GLU A 80 -18.13 14.30 5.44
C GLU A 80 -17.84 15.66 6.06
N GLN A 81 -17.97 16.72 5.27
CA GLN A 81 -17.94 18.11 5.73
C GLN A 81 -19.28 18.74 5.37
N SER A 82 -19.99 19.29 6.36
CA SER A 82 -21.28 19.93 6.17
C SER A 82 -21.41 21.15 7.07
N GLY A 83 -21.58 22.32 6.45
CA GLY A 83 -21.56 23.60 7.15
C GLY A 83 -20.24 23.83 7.89
N GLU A 84 -20.32 24.04 9.20
CA GLU A 84 -19.16 24.28 10.08
C GLU A 84 -18.65 23.01 10.77
N TRP A 85 -19.16 21.84 10.38
CA TRP A 85 -18.92 20.57 11.07
C TRP A 85 -18.33 19.52 10.12
N ALA A 86 -17.38 18.76 10.66
CA ALA A 86 -16.88 17.54 10.07
C ALA A 86 -17.49 16.34 10.79
N THR A 87 -18.04 15.41 10.01
CA THR A 87 -18.49 14.11 10.47
C THR A 87 -17.29 13.15 10.50
N ILE A 88 -17.09 12.48 11.64
CA ILE A 88 -16.00 11.53 11.86
C ILE A 88 -16.54 10.21 12.42
N ASN A 89 -15.77 9.13 12.27
CA ASN A 89 -16.01 7.90 13.03
C ASN A 89 -15.26 7.96 14.36
N HIS A 90 -15.98 7.87 15.47
CA HIS A 90 -15.40 7.76 16.80
C HIS A 90 -15.92 6.48 17.48
N ASN A 91 -15.04 5.50 17.67
CA ASN A 91 -15.35 4.20 18.29
C ASN A 91 -16.54 3.46 17.64
N GLY A 92 -16.68 3.54 16.32
CA GLY A 92 -17.77 2.88 15.58
C GLY A 92 -19.08 3.67 15.57
N THR A 93 -19.12 4.86 16.17
CA THR A 93 -20.29 5.75 16.16
C THR A 93 -19.98 7.02 15.37
N THR A 94 -20.96 7.51 14.61
CA THR A 94 -20.89 8.81 13.94
C THR A 94 -20.83 9.92 14.97
N ALA A 95 -19.84 10.80 14.84
CA ALA A 95 -19.67 11.96 15.71
C ALA A 95 -19.23 13.19 14.92
N TYR A 96 -19.31 14.35 15.57
CA TYR A 96 -19.12 15.65 14.92
C TYR A 96 -18.04 16.46 15.63
N VAL A 97 -17.21 17.12 14.83
CA VAL A 97 -16.16 18.05 15.30
C VAL A 97 -16.21 19.33 14.46
N SER A 98 -15.90 20.47 15.05
CA SER A 98 -15.94 21.76 14.36
C SER A 98 -14.77 21.90 13.38
N LEU A 99 -15.06 22.37 12.16
CA LEU A 99 -14.09 22.58 11.08
C LEU A 99 -13.08 23.69 11.38
N ASP A 100 -13.46 24.68 12.20
CA ASP A 100 -12.58 25.80 12.58
C ASP A 100 -11.28 25.35 13.23
N TYR A 101 -11.29 24.17 13.85
CA TYR A 101 -10.15 23.60 14.56
C TYR A 101 -9.49 22.46 13.79
N LEU A 102 -9.89 22.20 12.55
CA LEU A 102 -9.33 21.15 11.70
C LEU A 102 -8.62 21.72 10.47
N SER A 103 -7.37 21.29 10.29
CA SER A 103 -6.70 21.35 9.00
C SER A 103 -7.01 20.06 8.23
N VAL A 104 -7.96 20.11 7.31
CA VAL A 104 -8.39 18.95 6.50
C VAL A 104 -7.55 18.85 5.23
N ALA A 105 -6.95 17.68 5.01
CA ALA A 105 -6.19 17.38 3.80
C ALA A 105 -6.58 16.00 3.26
N GLN A 106 -6.53 15.86 1.95
CA GLN A 106 -6.69 14.56 1.30
C GLN A 106 -5.38 13.79 1.42
N MET A 107 -5.41 12.63 2.06
CA MET A 107 -4.26 11.73 2.16
C MET A 107 -4.49 10.52 1.28
N GLU A 108 -3.50 10.22 0.44
CA GLU A 108 -3.40 8.92 -0.21
C GLU A 108 -3.15 7.87 0.86
N VAL A 109 -4.15 7.04 1.12
CA VAL A 109 -3.96 5.89 1.96
C VAL A 109 -3.52 4.77 1.03
N ASN A 110 -2.22 4.48 1.06
CA ASN A 110 -1.72 3.23 0.53
C ASN A 110 -2.26 2.11 1.42
N THR A 111 -3.54 1.76 1.24
CA THR A 111 -4.10 0.52 1.75
C THR A 111 -3.32 -0.56 1.02
N ASN A 112 -2.20 -0.98 1.60
CA ASN A 112 -1.39 -2.06 1.03
C ASN A 112 -2.28 -3.28 0.76
N LEU A 113 -3.46 -3.40 1.36
CA LEU A 113 -4.52 -4.35 1.01
C LEU A 113 -4.79 -4.50 -0.51
N GLY A 114 -4.76 -3.42 -1.30
CA GLY A 114 -4.92 -3.48 -2.76
C GLY A 114 -3.64 -3.77 -3.55
N MET A 115 -2.47 -3.77 -2.90
CA MET A 115 -1.16 -4.04 -3.49
C MET A 115 -0.43 -5.26 -2.92
N ARG A 116 -0.87 -5.81 -1.78
CA ARG A 116 -0.33 -7.04 -1.21
C ARG A 116 -0.63 -8.13 -2.23
N LYS A 117 0.41 -8.62 -2.89
CA LYS A 117 0.26 -9.72 -3.82
C LYS A 117 -0.25 -10.93 -3.03
N THR A 118 -1.34 -11.51 -3.49
CA THR A 118 -1.85 -12.75 -2.93
C THR A 118 -1.03 -13.92 -3.44
N VAL A 119 -0.57 -14.78 -2.53
CA VAL A 119 0.09 -16.05 -2.85
C VAL A 119 -0.77 -17.17 -2.29
N VAL A 120 -1.05 -18.18 -3.11
CA VAL A 120 -1.68 -19.41 -2.65
C VAL A 120 -0.61 -20.48 -2.61
N LEU A 121 -0.39 -21.08 -1.43
CA LEU A 121 0.49 -22.23 -1.27
C LEU A 121 -0.36 -23.49 -1.21
N ASP A 122 0.01 -24.47 -2.02
CA ASP A 122 -0.65 -25.78 -2.10
C ASP A 122 0.27 -26.86 -1.51
N PRO A 123 0.25 -27.07 -0.18
CA PRO A 123 1.00 -28.16 0.43
C PRO A 123 0.35 -29.49 0.04
N GLY A 124 0.91 -30.16 -0.95
CA GLY A 124 0.46 -31.48 -1.41
C GLY A 124 0.36 -32.52 -0.29
N HIS A 125 -0.50 -33.52 -0.52
CA HIS A 125 -0.81 -34.62 0.40
C HIS A 125 -1.42 -34.18 1.75
N GLY A 126 -1.77 -35.16 2.59
CA GLY A 126 -2.37 -34.93 3.90
C GLY A 126 -3.36 -36.03 4.32
N GLY A 127 -3.45 -36.25 5.63
CA GLY A 127 -4.40 -37.21 6.20
C GLY A 127 -4.10 -38.65 5.81
N ARG A 128 -5.02 -39.30 5.08
CA ARG A 128 -4.86 -40.70 4.65
C ARG A 128 -3.79 -40.87 3.58
N ASP A 129 -3.50 -39.83 2.81
CA ASP A 129 -2.47 -39.84 1.79
C ASP A 129 -1.19 -39.21 2.34
N PRO A 130 -0.21 -40.00 2.81
CA PRO A 130 1.06 -39.48 3.30
C PRO A 130 1.98 -38.99 2.18
N GLY A 131 1.63 -39.23 0.91
CA GLY A 131 2.56 -39.09 -0.21
C GLY A 131 3.65 -40.15 -0.18
N ALA A 132 4.84 -39.81 -0.70
CA ALA A 132 6.00 -40.68 -0.63
C ALA A 132 6.45 -40.92 0.82
N ILE A 133 6.88 -42.15 1.12
CA ILE A 133 7.43 -42.54 2.42
C ILE A 133 8.95 -42.67 2.27
N ILE A 134 9.70 -41.90 3.06
CA ILE A 134 11.16 -41.96 3.10
C ILE A 134 11.58 -43.28 3.77
N LYS A 135 12.80 -43.75 3.49
CA LYS A 135 13.36 -45.01 4.01
C LYS A 135 13.29 -45.16 5.53
N ASP A 136 13.23 -44.05 6.28
CA ASP A 136 13.15 -44.02 7.74
C ASP A 136 11.71 -44.02 8.28
N GLY A 137 10.70 -44.04 7.40
CA GLY A 137 9.28 -44.01 7.75
C GLY A 137 8.66 -42.61 7.77
N THR A 138 9.43 -41.55 7.45
CA THR A 138 8.92 -40.18 7.39
C THR A 138 7.96 -40.00 6.21
N TYR A 139 6.82 -39.35 6.45
CA TYR A 139 5.83 -39.02 5.43
C TYR A 139 6.17 -37.70 4.73
N GLU A 140 6.08 -37.69 3.39
CA GLU A 140 6.24 -36.47 2.58
C GLU A 140 5.30 -35.36 3.04
N SER A 141 4.05 -35.70 3.38
CA SER A 141 3.04 -34.74 3.82
C SER A 141 3.44 -33.88 5.02
N ASP A 142 4.23 -34.44 5.94
CA ASP A 142 4.68 -33.78 7.17
C ASP A 142 5.82 -32.80 6.88
N LEU A 143 6.75 -33.20 6.02
CA LEU A 143 7.84 -32.33 5.56
C LEU A 143 7.29 -31.16 4.73
N VAL A 144 6.42 -31.45 3.75
CA VAL A 144 5.79 -30.42 2.91
C VAL A 144 4.99 -29.43 3.75
N TRP A 145 4.31 -29.90 4.81
CA TRP A 145 3.61 -29.02 5.74
C TRP A 145 4.57 -28.09 6.48
N GLU A 146 5.65 -28.63 7.05
CA GLU A 146 6.65 -27.83 7.79
C GLU A 146 7.25 -26.72 6.91
N TYR A 147 7.67 -27.06 5.68
CA TYR A 147 8.21 -26.07 4.74
C TYR A 147 7.18 -25.04 4.30
N THR A 148 5.92 -25.46 4.11
CA THR A 148 4.83 -24.56 3.73
C THR A 148 4.52 -23.54 4.81
N ILE A 149 4.52 -23.94 6.09
CA ILE A 149 4.33 -23.02 7.21
C ILE A 149 5.49 -22.02 7.31
N LYS A 150 6.73 -22.47 7.11
CA LYS A 150 7.90 -21.58 7.05
C LYS A 150 7.79 -20.57 5.90
N ALA A 151 7.41 -21.03 4.70
CA ALA A 151 7.21 -20.16 3.54
C ALA A 151 6.09 -19.13 3.76
N LYS A 152 4.94 -19.56 4.31
CA LYS A 152 3.83 -18.67 4.69
C LYS A 152 4.30 -17.55 5.61
N LYS A 153 5.03 -17.90 6.68
CA LYS A 153 5.55 -16.91 7.64
C LYS A 153 6.47 -15.89 6.97
N LEU A 154 7.41 -16.33 6.12
CA LEU A 154 8.35 -15.44 5.43
C LEU A 154 7.63 -14.52 4.43
N LEU A 155 6.63 -15.04 3.72
CA LEU A 155 5.83 -14.27 2.77
C LEU A 155 4.93 -13.26 3.49
N GLU A 156 4.27 -13.63 4.59
CA GLU A 156 3.48 -12.71 5.42
C GLU A 156 4.37 -11.60 6.02
N GLN A 157 5.56 -11.96 6.54
CA GLN A 157 6.57 -11.00 7.00
C GLN A 157 7.05 -10.05 5.89
N SER A 158 7.06 -10.52 4.64
CA SER A 158 7.41 -9.74 3.45
C SER A 158 6.22 -8.95 2.89
N GLY A 159 5.08 -8.95 3.59
CA GLY A 159 3.91 -8.15 3.23
C GLY A 159 2.97 -8.79 2.21
N TYR A 160 3.06 -10.09 1.95
CA TYR A 160 2.11 -10.81 1.10
C TYR A 160 0.88 -11.26 1.89
N ILE A 161 -0.25 -11.42 1.20
CA ILE A 161 -1.40 -12.15 1.74
C ILE A 161 -1.23 -13.60 1.30
N VAL A 162 -1.15 -14.54 2.25
CA VAL A 162 -0.89 -15.95 1.94
C VAL A 162 -2.05 -16.82 2.36
N HIS A 163 -2.62 -17.54 1.39
CA HIS A 163 -3.62 -18.58 1.65
C HIS A 163 -3.02 -19.96 1.48
N LEU A 164 -3.46 -20.90 2.31
CA LEU A 164 -3.17 -22.32 2.15
C LEU A 164 -4.40 -23.04 1.60
N THR A 165 -4.18 -24.07 0.80
CA THR A 165 -5.24 -24.99 0.32
C THR A 165 -5.65 -26.04 1.35
N ARG A 166 -4.90 -26.19 2.46
CA ARG A 166 -5.26 -26.96 3.66
C ARG A 166 -4.90 -26.22 4.94
N THR A 167 -5.66 -26.46 6.01
CA THR A 167 -5.50 -25.79 7.33
C THR A 167 -4.76 -26.61 8.38
N GLU A 168 -4.54 -27.91 8.13
CA GLU A 168 -3.93 -28.83 9.09
C GLU A 168 -3.15 -29.95 8.37
N SER A 169 -2.22 -30.58 9.10
CA SER A 169 -1.38 -31.66 8.58
C SER A 169 -2.19 -32.89 8.14
N THR A 170 -3.39 -33.07 8.70
CA THR A 170 -4.27 -34.23 8.55
C THR A 170 -5.37 -34.09 7.50
N SER A 171 -5.48 -32.94 6.82
CA SER A 171 -6.61 -32.71 5.93
C SER A 171 -6.44 -33.38 4.57
N CYS A 172 -7.48 -34.08 4.13
CA CYS A 172 -7.61 -34.76 2.83
C CYS A 172 -8.48 -33.94 1.83
N MET A 173 -8.78 -32.67 2.10
CA MET A 173 -9.63 -31.85 1.23
C MET A 173 -8.97 -30.54 0.81
N LEU A 174 -9.06 -30.27 -0.51
CA LEU A 174 -8.78 -28.98 -1.12
C LEU A 174 -9.83 -27.97 -0.61
N SER A 175 -9.50 -27.23 0.44
CA SER A 175 -10.34 -26.15 0.96
C SER A 175 -9.50 -24.89 1.08
N VAL A 176 -9.79 -23.89 0.24
CA VAL A 176 -9.17 -22.57 0.36
C VAL A 176 -9.55 -22.03 1.73
N ALA A 177 -8.57 -21.95 2.64
CA ALA A 177 -8.72 -21.31 3.92
C ALA A 177 -8.87 -19.81 3.67
N LYS A 178 -10.12 -19.32 3.65
CA LYS A 178 -10.38 -17.88 3.68
C LYS A 178 -9.94 -17.38 5.05
N THR A 179 -8.80 -16.69 5.10
CA THR A 179 -8.43 -15.93 6.29
C THR A 179 -9.43 -14.79 6.42
N ASN A 180 -10.23 -14.81 7.48
CA ASN A 180 -11.06 -13.68 7.86
C ASN A 180 -10.15 -12.47 8.09
N VAL A 181 -10.20 -11.52 7.18
CA VAL A 181 -9.65 -10.18 7.39
C VAL A 181 -10.83 -9.35 7.89
N GLY A 182 -10.88 -9.19 9.22
CA GLY A 182 -11.78 -8.22 9.87
C GLY A 182 -11.21 -6.80 9.82
#